data_AF-A0AAV1JZG7-F1
#
_entry.id   AF-A0AAV1JZG7-F1
#
_cell.length_a   1.000
_cell.length_b   1.000
_cell.length_c   1.000
_cell.angle_alpha   90.00
_cell.angle_beta   90.00
_cell.angle_gamma   90.00
#
_symmetry.space_group_name_H-M   'P 1'
#
loop_
_entity.id
_entity.type
_entity.pdbx_description
1 polymer ?
#
loop_
_entity_poly.entity_id
_entity_poly.type
_entity_poly.pdbx_seq_one_letter_code
_entity_poly.pdbx_strand_id
1 'polypeptide(L)'
;MSVTHSPNKRQSGSQPNLSTMEDSNNQQLATRKRKQQQTKIKNELENIKEKQVEAKQKINNLERNIDEITNNKSKHSDSMLCEDILQELQERKQRSNNVFIIGLPEAKDKTRPVKVFLTSPAIVKDILRNKPKDKTNSIKIYSDQTPLQANYFKKLKEELKRRKNEGETAMYKIC
;
A
#
# COMPACT_ATOMS: atom_id res chain seq x y z
N MET A 1 -2.01 -75.07 -94.47
CA MET A 1 -1.86 -74.83 -93.00
C MET A 1 -2.44 -73.47 -92.70
N SER A 2 -3.42 -73.38 -91.80
CA SER A 2 -3.79 -72.21 -90.96
C SER A 2 -5.22 -72.41 -90.45
N VAL A 3 -5.32 -72.76 -89.18
CA VAL A 3 -6.54 -73.20 -88.48
C VAL A 3 -7.21 -71.98 -87.85
N THR A 4 -8.45 -71.68 -88.26
CA THR A 4 -9.27 -70.61 -87.65
C THR A 4 -10.16 -71.20 -86.55
N HIS A 5 -9.81 -70.96 -85.28
CA HIS A 5 -10.65 -71.28 -84.12
C HIS A 5 -11.54 -70.10 -83.75
N SER A 6 -12.85 -70.26 -83.92
CA SER A 6 -13.87 -69.35 -83.37
C SER A 6 -14.12 -69.64 -81.89
N PRO A 7 -13.99 -68.65 -80.97
CA PRO A 7 -14.32 -68.86 -79.57
C PRO A 7 -15.83 -68.74 -79.36
N ASN A 8 -16.40 -69.82 -78.84
CA ASN A 8 -17.81 -69.96 -78.49
C ASN A 8 -18.11 -69.15 -77.21
N LYS A 9 -18.76 -67.98 -77.35
CA LYS A 9 -19.25 -67.15 -76.24
C LYS A 9 -20.44 -67.84 -75.57
N ARG A 10 -20.18 -68.63 -74.53
CA ARG A 10 -21.22 -69.05 -73.56
C ARG A 10 -21.56 -67.86 -72.67
N GLN A 11 -22.74 -67.27 -72.88
CA GLN A 11 -23.34 -66.32 -71.95
C GLN A 11 -23.87 -67.09 -70.73
N SER A 12 -23.07 -67.19 -69.68
CA SER A 12 -23.55 -67.58 -68.35
C SER A 12 -24.22 -66.37 -67.73
N GLY A 13 -25.55 -66.33 -67.73
CA GLY A 13 -26.31 -65.37 -66.95
C GLY A 13 -26.14 -65.65 -65.46
N SER A 14 -25.16 -65.02 -64.81
CA SER A 14 -25.05 -65.02 -63.36
C SER A 14 -26.19 -64.17 -62.80
N GLN A 15 -27.15 -64.79 -62.13
CA GLN A 15 -28.12 -64.04 -61.34
C GLN A 15 -27.36 -63.26 -60.25
N PRO A 16 -27.59 -61.95 -60.12
CA PRO A 16 -26.92 -61.14 -59.11
C PRO A 16 -27.29 -61.65 -57.71
N ASN A 17 -26.26 -61.98 -56.93
CA ASN A 17 -26.41 -62.50 -55.58
C ASN A 17 -26.92 -61.38 -54.65
N LEU A 18 -28.13 -61.53 -54.11
CA LEU A 18 -28.86 -60.51 -53.33
C LEU A 18 -28.03 -59.93 -52.17
N SER A 19 -27.15 -60.74 -51.57
CA SER A 19 -26.20 -60.33 -50.53
C SER A 19 -25.26 -59.19 -50.96
N THR A 20 -24.86 -59.13 -52.23
CA THR A 20 -23.95 -58.08 -52.73
C THR A 20 -24.60 -56.69 -52.84
N MET A 21 -25.93 -56.62 -52.92
CA MET A 21 -26.66 -55.36 -52.95
C MET A 21 -26.83 -54.72 -51.56
N GLU A 22 -27.01 -55.54 -50.51
CA GLU A 22 -27.12 -55.03 -49.14
C GLU A 22 -25.80 -54.43 -48.64
N ASP A 23 -24.67 -55.07 -48.95
CA ASP A 23 -23.34 -54.56 -48.63
C ASP A 23 -23.05 -53.23 -49.31
N SER A 24 -23.47 -53.08 -50.58
CA SER A 24 -23.31 -51.84 -51.34
C SER A 24 -24.10 -50.66 -50.73
N ASN A 25 -25.32 -50.92 -50.26
CA ASN A 25 -26.14 -49.90 -49.59
C ASN A 25 -25.56 -49.48 -48.24
N ASN A 26 -25.09 -50.43 -47.43
CA ASN A 26 -24.43 -50.15 -46.17
C ASN A 26 -23.14 -49.34 -46.36
N GLN A 27 -22.35 -49.67 -47.39
CA GLN A 27 -21.14 -48.92 -47.73
C GLN A 27 -21.46 -47.49 -48.20
N GLN A 28 -22.54 -47.30 -48.97
CA GLN A 28 -22.99 -45.97 -49.38
C GLN A 28 -23.47 -45.13 -48.18
N LEU A 29 -24.16 -45.73 -47.21
CA LEU A 29 -24.58 -45.02 -46.00
C LEU A 29 -23.39 -44.60 -45.14
N ALA A 30 -22.40 -45.48 -44.96
CA ALA A 30 -21.18 -45.18 -44.21
C ALA A 30 -20.38 -44.03 -44.85
N THR A 31 -20.26 -44.02 -46.19
CA THR A 31 -19.57 -42.93 -46.90
C THR A 31 -20.30 -41.59 -46.78
N ARG A 32 -21.65 -41.58 -46.80
CA ARG A 32 -22.45 -40.36 -46.54
C ARG A 32 -22.24 -39.84 -45.13
N LYS A 33 -22.31 -40.71 -44.12
CA LYS A 33 -22.06 -40.33 -42.71
C LYS A 33 -20.66 -39.76 -42.52
N ARG A 34 -19.64 -40.38 -43.12
CA ARG A 34 -18.25 -39.87 -43.08
C ARG A 34 -18.13 -38.50 -43.75
N LYS A 35 -18.74 -38.28 -44.92
CA LYS A 35 -18.75 -36.97 -45.60
C LYS A 35 -19.45 -35.88 -44.76
N GLN A 36 -20.57 -36.23 -44.12
CA GLN A 36 -21.27 -35.32 -43.20
C GLN A 36 -20.42 -34.98 -41.97
N GLN A 37 -19.68 -35.94 -41.41
CA GLN A 37 -18.75 -35.66 -40.31
C GLN A 37 -17.56 -34.79 -40.76
N GLN A 38 -16.98 -35.06 -41.93
CA GLN A 38 -15.89 -34.25 -42.49
C GLN A 38 -16.30 -32.79 -42.71
N THR A 39 -17.52 -32.56 -43.20
CA THR A 39 -18.04 -31.19 -43.38
C THR A 39 -18.29 -30.50 -42.04
N LYS A 40 -18.82 -31.20 -41.03
CA LYS A 40 -18.95 -30.65 -39.67
C LYS A 40 -17.60 -30.24 -39.07
N ILE A 41 -16.61 -31.13 -39.12
CA ILE A 41 -15.26 -30.87 -38.62
C ILE A 41 -14.63 -29.69 -39.35
N LYS A 42 -14.80 -29.60 -40.68
CA LYS A 42 -14.28 -28.48 -41.46
C LYS A 42 -14.87 -27.14 -41.02
N ASN A 43 -16.17 -27.09 -40.74
CA ASN A 43 -16.84 -25.87 -40.28
C ASN A 43 -16.40 -25.48 -38.85
N GLU A 44 -16.24 -26.47 -37.96
CA GLU A 44 -15.73 -26.23 -36.60
C GLU A 44 -14.29 -25.70 -36.61
N LEU A 45 -13.43 -26.25 -37.48
CA LEU A 45 -12.06 -25.76 -37.65
C LEU A 45 -12.01 -24.30 -38.13
N GLU A 46 -12.92 -23.91 -39.02
CA GLU A 46 -12.95 -22.53 -39.51
C GLU A 46 -13.42 -21.55 -38.43
N ASN A 47 -14.44 -21.92 -37.65
CA ASN A 47 -14.90 -21.14 -36.50
C ASN A 47 -13.80 -21.00 -35.42
N ILE A 48 -13.00 -22.05 -35.17
CA ILE A 48 -11.88 -21.99 -34.22
C ILE A 48 -10.80 -21.00 -34.70
N LYS A 49 -10.50 -20.99 -36.00
CA LYS A 49 -9.52 -20.04 -36.57
C LYS A 49 -9.99 -18.60 -36.44
N GLU A 50 -11.27 -18.32 -36.71
CA GLU A 50 -11.83 -16.98 -36.55
C GLU A 50 -11.71 -16.49 -35.11
N LYS A 51 -12.10 -17.32 -34.14
CA LYS A 51 -11.94 -17.01 -32.70
C LYS A 51 -10.47 -16.81 -32.30
N GLN A 52 -9.56 -17.56 -32.89
CA GLN A 52 -8.12 -17.41 -32.64
C GLN A 52 -7.60 -16.06 -33.13
N VAL A 53 -8.06 -15.57 -34.28
CA VAL A 53 -7.70 -14.24 -34.80
C VAL A 53 -8.24 -13.14 -33.88
N GLU A 54 -9.51 -13.24 -33.45
CA GLU A 54 -10.12 -12.27 -32.55
C GLU A 54 -9.38 -12.19 -31.19
N ALA A 55 -9.02 -13.34 -30.62
CA ALA A 55 -8.28 -13.39 -29.36
C ALA A 55 -6.89 -12.73 -29.48
N LYS A 56 -6.17 -12.97 -30.59
CA LYS A 56 -4.88 -12.32 -30.85
C LYS A 56 -5.00 -10.80 -30.96
N GLN A 57 -6.06 -10.31 -31.60
CA GLN A 57 -6.32 -8.87 -31.70
C GLN A 57 -6.58 -8.24 -30.32
N LYS A 58 -7.35 -8.93 -29.45
CA LYS A 58 -7.60 -8.47 -28.07
C LYS A 58 -6.33 -8.41 -27.23
N ILE A 59 -5.45 -9.41 -27.33
CA ILE A 59 -4.15 -9.43 -26.64
C ILE A 59 -3.31 -8.22 -27.06
N ASN A 60 -3.13 -8.00 -28.36
CA ASN A 60 -2.33 -6.88 -28.88
C ASN A 60 -2.87 -5.51 -28.43
N ASN A 61 -4.20 -5.37 -28.30
CA ASN A 61 -4.81 -4.13 -27.82
C ASN A 61 -4.59 -3.92 -26.32
N LEU A 62 -4.64 -4.98 -25.51
CA LEU A 62 -4.36 -4.89 -24.07
C LEU A 62 -2.90 -4.55 -23.79
N GLU A 63 -1.98 -5.11 -24.56
CA GLU A 63 -0.53 -4.81 -24.46
C GLU A 63 -0.26 -3.32 -24.69
N ARG A 64 -0.86 -2.72 -25.73
CA ARG A 64 -0.73 -1.28 -26.00
C ARG A 64 -1.26 -0.41 -24.86
N ASN A 65 -2.43 -0.76 -24.31
CA ASN A 65 -3.03 0.00 -23.20
C ASN A 65 -2.14 -0.03 -21.95
N ILE A 66 -1.48 -1.16 -21.67
CA ILE A 66 -0.57 -1.30 -20.53
C ILE A 66 0.67 -0.41 -20.72
N ASP A 67 1.23 -0.36 -21.92
CA ASP A 67 2.39 0.48 -22.23
C ASP A 67 2.06 1.98 -22.08
N GLU A 68 0.87 2.39 -22.52
CA GLU A 68 0.39 3.77 -22.34
C GLU A 68 0.23 4.15 -20.86
N ILE A 69 -0.42 3.29 -20.07
CA ILE A 69 -0.60 3.53 -18.63
C ILE A 69 0.74 3.59 -17.91
N THR A 70 1.67 2.69 -18.24
CA THR A 70 2.98 2.61 -17.61
C THR A 70 3.83 3.84 -17.94
N ASN A 71 3.82 4.29 -19.20
CA ASN A 71 4.53 5.50 -19.61
C ASN A 71 3.94 6.78 -19.01
N ASN A 72 2.64 6.80 -18.73
CA ASN A 72 1.98 7.96 -18.11
C ASN A 72 2.11 7.99 -16.58
N LYS A 73 2.22 6.84 -15.91
CA LYS A 73 2.40 6.77 -14.44
C LYS A 73 3.73 7.34 -13.96
N SER A 74 4.79 7.34 -14.79
CA SER A 74 6.11 7.83 -14.37
C SER A 74 6.25 9.35 -14.40
N LYS A 75 5.26 10.09 -14.92
CA LYS A 75 5.46 11.52 -15.26
C LYS A 75 4.76 12.55 -14.36
N HIS A 76 3.79 12.23 -13.48
CA HIS A 76 2.95 13.35 -13.00
C HIS A 76 2.24 13.34 -11.62
N SER A 77 2.58 12.59 -10.57
CA SER A 77 1.90 12.85 -9.27
C SER A 77 2.64 12.59 -7.97
N ASP A 78 3.40 11.49 -7.85
CA ASP A 78 3.89 11.09 -6.52
C ASP A 78 5.16 11.83 -6.08
N SER A 79 5.94 12.36 -7.02
CA SER A 79 7.17 13.09 -6.70
C SER A 79 6.90 14.46 -6.06
N MET A 80 5.81 15.15 -6.41
CA MET A 80 5.53 16.49 -5.84
C MET A 80 5.00 16.40 -4.41
N LEU A 81 4.18 15.38 -4.10
CA LEU A 81 3.65 15.20 -2.75
C LEU A 81 4.72 14.81 -1.73
N CYS A 82 5.76 14.09 -2.16
CA CYS A 82 6.85 13.70 -1.27
C CYS A 82 7.68 14.90 -0.80
N GLU A 83 7.99 15.84 -1.71
CA GLU A 83 8.77 17.04 -1.37
C GLU A 83 8.01 17.95 -0.41
N ASP A 84 6.71 18.15 -0.63
CA ASP A 84 5.86 18.96 0.26
C ASP A 84 5.82 18.36 1.67
N ILE A 85 5.68 17.04 1.80
CA ILE A 85 5.69 16.34 3.09
C ILE A 85 7.07 16.45 3.76
N LEU A 86 8.16 16.33 3.00
CA LEU A 86 9.52 16.45 3.53
C LEU A 86 9.78 17.87 4.06
N GLN A 87 9.37 18.88 3.29
CA GLN A 87 9.52 20.28 3.64
C GLN A 87 8.73 20.61 4.92
N GLU A 88 7.48 20.13 5.02
CA GLU A 88 6.63 20.30 6.20
C GLU A 88 7.26 19.72 7.48
N LEU A 89 7.80 18.50 7.39
CA LEU A 89 8.48 17.85 8.51
C LEU A 89 9.73 18.62 8.94
N GLN A 90 10.48 19.16 8.00
CA GLN A 90 11.65 19.98 8.28
C GLN A 90 11.27 21.28 9.00
N GLU A 91 10.21 21.96 8.56
CA GLU A 91 9.71 23.16 9.22
C GLU A 91 9.25 22.89 10.66
N ARG A 92 8.56 21.76 10.91
CA ARG A 92 8.18 21.37 12.28
C ARG A 92 9.39 21.15 13.18
N LYS A 93 10.43 20.49 12.67
CA LYS A 93 11.68 20.28 13.40
C LYS A 93 12.41 21.60 13.69
N GLN A 94 12.33 22.56 12.77
CA GLN A 94 12.93 23.88 12.99
C GLN A 94 12.14 24.69 14.04
N ARG A 95 10.81 24.62 14.00
CA ARG A 95 9.92 25.32 14.93
C ARG A 95 9.71 24.63 16.27
N SER A 96 10.14 23.37 16.45
CA SER A 96 9.98 22.64 17.72
C SER A 96 10.77 23.25 18.88
N ASN A 97 11.70 24.16 18.59
CA ASN A 97 12.45 24.91 19.58
C ASN A 97 11.87 26.32 19.83
N ASN A 98 10.74 26.68 19.21
CA ASN A 98 10.13 27.99 19.40
C ASN A 98 9.59 28.13 20.83
N VAL A 99 10.06 29.16 21.52
CA VAL A 99 9.60 29.52 22.86
C VAL A 99 8.31 30.33 22.74
N PHE A 100 7.20 29.79 23.23
CA PHE A 100 5.96 30.55 23.35
C PHE A 100 5.99 31.42 24.62
N ILE A 101 6.04 32.74 24.43
CA ILE A 101 5.90 33.71 25.51
C ILE A 101 4.42 34.07 25.63
N ILE A 102 3.72 33.46 26.58
CA ILE A 102 2.30 33.74 26.83
C ILE A 102 2.19 34.89 27.83
N GLY A 103 1.37 35.90 27.52
CA GLY A 103 1.02 36.98 28.45
C GLY A 103 1.91 38.23 28.39
N LEU A 104 2.38 38.63 27.20
CA LEU A 104 2.99 39.95 27.02
C LEU A 104 1.96 41.06 27.38
N PRO A 105 2.33 42.03 28.22
CA PRO A 105 1.44 43.14 28.54
C PRO A 105 1.33 44.10 27.35
N GLU A 106 0.11 44.55 27.03
CA GLU A 106 -0.08 45.65 26.06
C GLU A 106 0.39 47.01 26.59
N ALA A 107 0.60 47.14 27.92
CA ALA A 107 0.95 48.40 28.60
C ALA A 107 2.38 48.37 29.20
N LYS A 108 3.10 49.49 29.07
CA LYS A 108 4.55 49.62 29.29
C LYS A 108 5.03 49.45 30.75
N ASP A 109 4.15 49.54 31.75
CA ASP A 109 4.57 49.71 33.15
C ASP A 109 4.39 48.49 34.06
N LYS A 110 4.00 47.31 33.52
CA LYS A 110 3.81 46.09 34.33
C LYS A 110 4.56 44.90 33.75
N THR A 111 5.59 44.43 34.44
CA THR A 111 6.28 43.19 34.09
C THR A 111 5.40 41.98 34.42
N ARG A 112 4.90 41.28 33.41
CA ARG A 112 4.19 40.00 33.60
C ARG A 112 5.18 38.84 33.67
N PRO A 113 4.90 37.78 34.46
CA PRO A 113 5.71 36.57 34.46
C PRO A 113 5.70 35.90 33.09
N VAL A 114 6.88 35.58 32.54
CA VAL A 114 7.00 34.80 31.32
C VAL A 114 6.96 33.31 31.68
N LYS A 115 5.97 32.59 31.16
CA LYS A 115 5.91 31.13 31.28
C LYS A 115 6.67 30.50 30.12
N VAL A 116 7.69 29.71 30.45
CA VAL A 116 8.51 28.99 29.47
C VAL A 116 8.23 27.50 29.58
N PHE A 117 7.96 26.85 28.46
CA PHE A 117 7.82 25.40 28.36
C PHE A 117 9.10 24.84 27.75
N LEU A 118 9.67 23.82 28.39
CA LEU A 118 10.88 23.15 27.93
C LEU A 118 10.55 21.68 27.65
N THR A 119 11.17 21.13 26.61
CA THR A 119 10.90 19.76 26.13
C THR A 119 11.34 18.70 27.14
N SER A 120 12.43 18.95 27.87
CA SER A 120 13.02 17.98 28.80
C SER A 120 12.93 18.45 30.26
N PRO A 121 12.40 17.61 31.17
CA PRO A 121 12.37 17.92 32.59
C PRO A 121 13.77 17.99 33.21
N ALA A 122 14.78 17.35 32.62
CA ALA A 122 16.17 17.45 33.09
C ALA A 122 16.70 18.88 32.94
N ILE A 123 16.46 19.50 31.79
CA ILE A 123 16.87 20.89 31.51
C ILE A 123 16.20 21.85 32.50
N VAL A 124 14.91 21.67 32.79
CA VAL A 124 14.17 22.47 33.78
C VAL A 124 14.86 22.37 35.15
N LYS A 125 15.20 21.16 35.59
CA LYS A 125 15.88 20.94 36.88
C LYS A 125 17.25 21.60 36.91
N ASP A 126 18.03 21.50 35.83
CA ASP A 126 19.35 22.11 35.75
C ASP A 126 19.29 23.64 35.79
N ILE A 127 18.35 24.25 35.07
CA ILE A 127 18.11 25.70 35.13
C ILE A 127 17.69 26.13 36.54
N LEU A 128 16.78 25.39 37.17
CA LEU A 128 16.30 25.73 38.52
C LEU A 128 17.38 25.54 39.60
N ARG A 129 18.32 24.59 39.41
CA ARG A 129 19.47 24.35 40.29
C ARG A 129 20.54 25.43 40.13
N ASN A 130 20.81 25.82 38.89
CA ASN A 130 21.86 26.79 38.54
C ASN A 130 21.36 28.24 38.46
N LYS A 131 20.10 28.50 38.85
CA LYS A 131 19.53 29.84 38.77
C LYS A 131 20.41 30.85 39.55
N PRO A 132 20.67 32.04 39.00
CA PRO A 132 21.52 33.02 39.64
C PRO A 132 20.94 33.39 41.01
N LYS A 133 21.78 33.32 42.04
CA LYS A 133 21.44 33.76 43.40
C LYS A 133 21.68 35.26 43.60
N ASP A 134 22.35 35.89 42.65
CA ASP A 134 22.77 37.27 42.75
C ASP A 134 21.59 38.22 42.62
N LYS A 135 21.51 39.17 43.55
CA LYS A 135 20.51 40.25 43.57
C LYS A 135 20.73 41.30 42.49
N THR A 136 21.85 41.22 41.76
CA THR A 136 22.25 42.16 40.71
C THR A 136 21.38 42.03 39.46
N ASN A 137 20.85 40.84 39.19
CA ASN A 137 19.89 40.60 38.12
C ASN A 137 18.47 40.70 38.67
N SER A 138 17.66 41.60 38.10
CA SER A 138 16.25 41.79 38.45
C SER A 138 15.34 40.61 38.08
N ILE A 139 15.90 39.57 37.44
CA ILE A 139 15.16 38.43 36.92
C ILE A 139 15.11 37.32 37.98
N LYS A 140 13.89 36.90 38.33
CA LYS A 140 13.64 35.80 39.26
C LYS A 140 13.03 34.62 38.52
N ILE A 141 13.61 33.44 38.70
CA ILE A 141 13.15 32.19 38.08
C ILE A 141 12.50 31.30 39.14
N TYR A 142 11.27 30.87 38.86
CA TYR A 142 10.45 30.04 39.73
C TYR A 142 9.96 28.80 38.96
N SER A 143 9.73 27.71 39.70
CA SER A 143 8.96 26.59 39.16
C SER A 143 7.48 26.98 39.08
N ASP A 144 6.80 26.56 38.02
CA ASP A 144 5.35 26.70 37.90
C ASP A 144 4.66 25.78 38.93
N GLN A 145 4.05 26.39 39.94
CA GLN A 145 3.37 25.67 41.03
C GLN A 145 1.99 26.25 41.23
N THR A 146 1.00 25.38 41.40
CA THR A 146 -0.33 25.82 41.82
C THR A 146 -0.30 26.31 43.28
N PRO A 147 -1.22 27.19 43.71
CA PRO A 147 -1.29 27.62 45.11
C PRO A 147 -1.39 26.46 46.10
N LEU A 148 -2.11 25.39 45.72
CA LEU A 148 -2.23 24.18 46.52
C LEU A 148 -0.88 23.46 46.68
N GLN A 149 -0.12 23.31 45.59
CA GLN A 149 1.22 22.71 45.63
C GLN A 149 2.17 23.54 46.48
N ALA A 150 2.17 24.87 46.31
CA ALA A 150 3.01 25.77 47.10
C ALA A 150 2.73 25.64 48.61
N ASN A 151 1.45 25.62 48.99
CA ASN A 151 1.03 25.43 50.38
C ASN A 151 1.42 24.06 50.92
N TYR A 152 1.26 23.00 50.12
CA TYR A 152 1.68 21.65 50.49
C TYR A 152 3.21 21.58 50.73
N PHE A 153 4.02 22.10 49.81
CA PHE A 153 5.48 22.14 49.98
C PHE A 153 5.91 23.02 51.15
N LYS A 154 5.17 24.09 51.46
CA LYS A 154 5.42 24.92 52.65
C LYS A 154 5.26 24.09 53.92
N LYS A 155 4.14 23.36 54.07
CA LYS A 155 3.89 22.47 55.21
C LYS A 155 4.97 21.39 55.34
N LEU A 156 5.36 20.76 54.22
CA LEU A 156 6.44 19.76 54.22
C LEU A 156 7.78 20.36 54.68
N LYS A 157 8.13 21.58 54.23
CA LYS A 157 9.37 22.25 54.67
C LYS A 157 9.35 22.58 56.16
N GLU A 158 8.21 23.02 56.68
CA GLU A 158 8.03 23.30 58.10
C GLU A 158 8.19 22.03 58.94
N GLU A 159 7.55 20.93 58.52
CA GLU A 159 7.65 19.63 59.19
C GLU A 159 9.08 19.06 59.16
N LEU A 160 9.76 19.12 58.02
CA LEU A 160 11.17 18.70 57.92
C LEU A 160 12.07 19.54 58.83
N LYS A 161 11.80 20.85 58.96
CA LYS A 161 12.54 21.73 59.86
C LYS A 161 12.30 21.37 61.33
N ARG A 162 11.05 21.04 61.70
CA ARG A 162 10.68 20.57 63.04
C ARG A 162 11.45 19.29 63.41
N ARG A 163 11.36 18.25 62.58
CA ARG A 163 12.08 16.98 62.76
C ARG A 163 13.58 17.15 62.86
N LYS A 164 14.16 18.01 62.01
CA LYS A 164 15.57 18.35 62.06
C LYS A 164 15.97 18.97 63.41
N ASN A 165 15.15 19.87 63.96
CA ASN A 165 15.40 20.49 65.26
C ASN A 165 15.24 19.51 66.43
N GLU A 166 14.43 18.47 66.27
CA GLU A 166 14.25 17.39 67.25
C GLU A 166 15.32 16.28 67.16
N GLY A 167 16.26 16.39 66.22
CA GLY A 167 17.37 15.44 66.08
C GLY A 167 17.08 14.21 65.22
N GLU A 168 15.92 14.16 64.54
CA GLU A 168 15.61 13.10 63.58
C GLU A 168 16.51 13.25 62.33
N THR A 169 17.67 12.59 62.35
CA THR A 169 18.73 12.76 61.33
C THR A 169 18.60 11.76 60.16
N ALA A 170 17.69 10.78 60.26
CA ALA A 170 17.71 9.56 59.44
C ALA A 170 17.15 9.66 58.00
N MET A 171 16.81 10.85 57.47
CA MET A 171 15.95 10.93 56.26
C MET A 171 16.34 12.02 55.25
N TYR A 172 17.59 12.10 54.81
CA TYR A 172 17.99 13.10 53.80
C TYR A 172 18.84 12.57 52.65
N LYS A 173 18.22 11.79 51.77
CA LYS A 173 18.55 11.80 50.33
C LYS A 173 17.25 11.73 49.54
N ILE A 174 16.62 12.89 49.34
CA ILE A 174 15.64 13.06 48.26
C ILE A 174 16.46 13.54 47.06
N CYS A 175 16.79 12.61 46.16
CA CYS A 175 17.54 12.85 44.93
C CYS A 175 16.71 13.65 43.89
#